data_AF-A0AAW8W6G7-F1
#
_entry.id   AF-A0AAW8W6G7-F1
#
_cell.length_a   1.000
_cell.length_b   1.000
_cell.length_c   1.000
_cell.angle_alpha   90.00
_cell.angle_beta   90.00
_cell.angle_gamma   90.00
#
_symmetry.space_group_name_H-M   'P 1'
#
loop_
_entity.id
_entity.type
_entity.pdbx_description
1 polymer ?
#
loop_
_entity_poly.entity_id
_entity_poly.type
_entity_poly.pdbx_seq_one_letter_code
_entity_poly.pdbx_strand_id
1 'polypeptide(L)'
;MAKKNEKKARHDIIVDMNDFLMDYAATKLGRQPDLAKQVATAGQPDLTGLDQLFNDHGVGRRTKYLELATGFLRDEADIDANLAKDLTGESQQLAQEAIAYLGNHTQDFDRWEEA
;
A
#
# COMPACT_ATOMS: atom_id res chain seq x y z
N MET A 1 17.10 4.14 -20.64
CA MET A 1 16.64 2.80 -20.21
C MET A 1 16.42 2.72 -18.70
N ALA A 2 17.30 3.30 -17.86
CA ALA A 2 17.11 3.40 -16.40
C ALA A 2 15.73 3.94 -15.96
N LYS A 3 15.32 5.13 -16.43
CA LYS A 3 14.02 5.74 -16.10
C LYS A 3 12.77 4.92 -16.43
N LYS A 4 12.83 4.03 -17.43
CA LYS A 4 11.70 3.15 -17.78
C LYS A 4 11.59 2.00 -16.78
N ASN A 5 12.72 1.51 -16.30
CA ASN A 5 12.78 0.44 -15.30
C ASN A 5 12.35 0.97 -13.92
N GLU A 6 12.77 2.18 -13.54
CA GLU A 6 12.32 2.86 -12.31
C GLU A 6 10.80 3.03 -12.26
N LYS A 7 10.20 3.54 -13.35
CA LYS A 7 8.74 3.69 -13.44
C LYS A 7 8.00 2.36 -13.34
N LYS A 8 8.55 1.30 -13.94
CA LYS A 8 7.98 -0.04 -13.86
C LYS A 8 8.09 -0.57 -12.43
N ALA A 9 9.26 -0.49 -11.81
CA ALA A 9 9.48 -0.96 -10.44
C ALA A 9 8.57 -0.23 -9.44
N ARG A 10 8.43 1.11 -9.57
CA ARG A 10 7.50 1.90 -8.75
C ARG A 10 6.03 1.50 -8.95
N HIS A 11 5.64 1.18 -10.17
CA HIS A 11 4.28 0.69 -10.43
C HIS A 11 4.08 -0.72 -9.85
N ASP A 12 5.04 -1.62 -10.05
CA ASP A 12 4.99 -3.00 -9.55
C ASP A 12 4.86 -2.99 -8.01
N ILE A 13 5.65 -2.19 -7.29
CA ILE A 13 5.53 -2.09 -5.83
C ILE A 13 4.19 -1.48 -5.38
N ILE A 14 3.63 -0.52 -6.14
CA ILE A 14 2.31 0.03 -5.83
C ILE A 14 1.23 -1.06 -5.91
N VAL A 15 1.31 -1.93 -6.92
CA VAL A 15 0.38 -3.06 -7.06
C VAL A 15 0.59 -4.04 -5.89
N ASP A 16 1.83 -4.44 -5.62
CA ASP A 16 2.14 -5.37 -4.51
C ASP A 16 1.66 -4.82 -3.16
N MET A 17 1.89 -3.54 -2.88
CA MET A 17 1.43 -2.87 -1.66
C MET A 17 -0.09 -2.96 -1.50
N ASN A 18 -0.83 -2.75 -2.59
CA ASN A 18 -2.28 -2.83 -2.56
C ASN A 18 -2.75 -4.28 -2.43
N ASP A 19 -2.13 -5.25 -3.10
CA ASP A 19 -2.46 -6.67 -2.94
C ASP A 19 -2.29 -7.12 -1.48
N PHE A 20 -1.16 -6.78 -0.85
CA PHE A 20 -0.92 -7.08 0.57
C PHE A 20 -1.94 -6.43 1.51
N LEU A 21 -2.29 -5.16 1.24
CA LEU A 21 -3.28 -4.44 2.04
C LEU A 21 -4.68 -5.05 1.87
N MET A 22 -5.03 -5.48 0.67
CA MET A 22 -6.32 -6.08 0.36
C MET A 22 -6.46 -7.49 0.92
N ASP A 23 -5.41 -8.30 0.90
CA ASP A 23 -5.36 -9.58 1.61
C ASP A 23 -5.57 -9.40 3.12
N TYR A 24 -4.93 -8.37 3.68
CA TYR A 24 -5.11 -8.01 5.09
C TYR A 24 -6.54 -7.55 5.37
N ALA A 25 -7.09 -6.67 4.52
CA ALA A 25 -8.46 -6.17 4.63
C ALA A 25 -9.47 -7.32 4.54
N ALA A 26 -9.31 -8.23 3.58
CA ALA A 26 -10.18 -9.40 3.43
C ALA A 26 -10.11 -10.33 4.65
N THR A 27 -8.93 -10.47 5.27
CA THR A 27 -8.77 -11.24 6.51
C THR A 27 -9.46 -10.57 7.70
N LYS A 28 -9.44 -9.24 7.76
CA LYS A 28 -9.98 -8.46 8.90
C LYS A 28 -11.48 -8.20 8.81
N LEU A 29 -11.95 -7.86 7.62
CA LEU A 29 -13.32 -7.37 7.36
C LEU A 29 -14.17 -8.43 6.65
N GLY A 30 -13.55 -9.50 6.14
CA GLY A 30 -14.17 -10.44 5.24
C GLY A 30 -14.08 -9.96 3.78
N ARG A 31 -14.28 -10.90 2.85
CA ARG A 31 -14.50 -10.58 1.45
C ARG A 31 -15.93 -10.06 1.31
N GLN A 32 -16.06 -8.81 0.87
CA GLN A 32 -17.36 -8.15 0.69
C GLN A 32 -17.32 -7.27 -0.55
N PRO A 33 -18.49 -6.91 -1.09
CA PRO A 33 -18.56 -5.99 -2.21
C PRO A 33 -17.87 -4.65 -1.90
N ASP A 34 -17.21 -4.07 -2.90
CA ASP A 34 -16.57 -2.75 -2.80
C ASP A 34 -15.47 -2.64 -1.72
N LEU A 35 -14.84 -3.75 -1.30
CA LEU A 35 -13.82 -3.71 -0.26
C LEU A 35 -12.64 -2.81 -0.65
N ALA A 36 -12.17 -2.87 -1.89
CA ALA A 36 -11.07 -2.01 -2.36
C ALA A 36 -11.44 -0.53 -2.30
N LYS A 37 -12.69 -0.21 -2.66
CA LYS A 37 -13.22 1.15 -2.55
C LYS A 37 -13.30 1.61 -1.09
N GLN A 38 -13.74 0.75 -0.17
CA GLN A 38 -13.78 1.06 1.26
C GLN A 38 -12.38 1.34 1.81
N VAL A 39 -11.39 0.50 1.46
CA VAL A 39 -10.00 0.67 1.88
C VAL A 39 -9.40 1.94 1.29
N ALA A 40 -9.58 2.20 -0.01
CA ALA A 40 -9.10 3.42 -0.66
C ALA A 40 -9.68 4.68 -0.03
N THR A 41 -10.99 4.67 0.27
CA THR A 41 -11.68 5.80 0.91
C THR A 41 -11.13 6.05 2.31
N ALA A 42 -10.94 5.00 3.11
CA ALA A 42 -10.37 5.12 4.46
C ALA A 42 -8.89 5.56 4.45
N GLY A 43 -8.16 5.23 3.39
CA GLY A 43 -6.78 5.68 3.20
C GLY A 43 -6.64 7.16 2.85
N GLN A 44 -7.74 7.86 2.52
CA GLN A 44 -7.72 9.28 2.18
C GLN A 44 -8.30 10.15 3.30
N PRO A 45 -7.73 11.35 3.56
CA PRO A 45 -6.60 11.95 2.84
C PRO A 45 -5.20 11.53 3.33
N ASP A 46 -5.06 10.87 4.49
CA ASP A 46 -3.75 10.76 5.17
C ASP A 46 -3.41 9.37 5.77
N LEU A 47 -3.95 8.28 5.22
CA LEU A 47 -3.76 6.88 5.66
C LEU A 47 -4.22 6.56 7.09
N THR A 48 -4.47 7.54 7.96
CA THR A 48 -4.84 7.31 9.36
C THR A 48 -6.23 6.69 9.51
N GLY A 49 -7.12 6.89 8.53
CA GLY A 49 -8.44 6.24 8.50
C GLY A 49 -8.36 4.72 8.34
N LEU A 50 -7.25 4.16 7.85
CA LEU A 50 -7.03 2.70 7.84
C LEU A 50 -6.99 2.13 9.27
N ASP A 51 -6.46 2.88 10.24
CA ASP A 51 -6.39 2.45 11.63
C ASP A 51 -7.81 2.29 12.22
N GLN A 52 -8.74 3.17 11.82
CA GLN A 52 -10.14 3.11 12.20
C GLN A 52 -10.88 1.98 11.47
N LEU A 53 -10.64 1.84 10.17
CA LEU A 53 -11.25 0.81 9.34
C LEU A 53 -10.93 -0.60 9.86
N PHE A 54 -9.66 -0.86 10.15
CA PHE A 54 -9.22 -2.19 10.62
C PHE A 54 -9.37 -2.37 12.14
N ASN A 55 -9.61 -1.28 12.88
CA ASN A 55 -9.70 -1.25 14.34
C ASN A 55 -8.52 -2.01 14.99
N ASP A 56 -7.31 -1.75 14.50
CA ASP A 56 -6.10 -2.52 14.83
C ASP A 56 -4.97 -1.65 15.41
N HIS A 57 -5.29 -0.42 15.82
CA HIS A 57 -4.31 0.56 16.30
C HIS A 57 -3.18 0.81 15.28
N GLY A 58 -3.50 0.76 13.99
CA GLY A 58 -2.62 1.08 12.88
C GLY A 58 -1.58 0.00 12.56
N VAL A 59 -1.87 -1.25 12.89
CA VAL A 59 -1.01 -2.40 12.53
C VAL A 59 -1.02 -2.60 11.02
N GLY A 60 -2.18 -2.59 10.37
CA GLY A 60 -2.33 -2.73 8.93
C GLY A 60 -1.55 -1.65 8.18
N ARG A 61 -1.81 -0.37 8.50
CA ARG A 61 -1.08 0.77 7.91
C ARG A 61 0.44 0.64 8.06
N ARG A 62 0.94 0.32 9.27
CA ARG A 62 2.39 0.28 9.53
C ARG A 62 3.04 -0.94 8.88
N THR A 63 2.55 -2.13 9.18
CA THR A 63 3.24 -3.39 8.86
C THR A 63 2.91 -3.95 7.48
N LYS A 64 1.75 -3.61 6.91
CA LYS A 64 1.31 -4.10 5.60
C LYS A 64 1.47 -3.08 4.49
N TYR A 65 1.92 -1.88 4.84
CA TYR A 65 1.98 -0.78 3.90
C TYR A 65 3.28 0.03 4.04
N LEU A 66 3.47 0.76 5.16
CA LEU A 66 4.63 1.63 5.33
C LEU A 66 5.96 0.87 5.42
N GLU A 67 5.98 -0.30 6.07
CA GLU A 67 7.18 -1.15 6.14
C GLU A 67 7.57 -1.68 4.76
N LEU A 68 6.58 -2.06 3.93
CA LEU A 68 6.82 -2.54 2.57
C LEU A 68 7.37 -1.41 1.66
N ALA A 69 6.76 -0.22 1.72
CA ALA A 69 7.25 0.96 1.03
C ALA A 69 8.70 1.31 1.45
N THR A 70 8.99 1.24 2.76
CA THR A 70 10.33 1.51 3.29
C THR A 70 11.34 0.49 2.78
N GLY A 71 10.98 -0.80 2.73
CA GLY A 71 11.82 -1.86 2.18
C GLY A 71 12.19 -1.59 0.73
N PHE A 72 11.18 -1.32 -0.11
CA PHE A 72 11.39 -0.98 -1.51
C PHE A 72 12.30 0.24 -1.71
N LEU A 73 12.06 1.32 -0.96
CA LEU A 73 12.85 2.56 -1.08
C LEU A 73 14.32 2.36 -0.66
N ARG A 74 14.60 1.45 0.27
CA ARG A 74 15.97 1.08 0.63
C ARG A 74 16.65 0.32 -0.49
N ASP A 75 15.95 -0.69 -1.04
CA ASP A 75 16.45 -1.50 -2.14
C ASP A 75 16.72 -0.65 -3.40
N GLU A 76 15.79 0.27 -3.74
CA GLU A 76 15.92 1.16 -4.90
C GLU A 76 17.12 2.12 -4.77
N ALA A 77 17.37 2.60 -3.56
CA ALA A 77 18.44 3.56 -3.29
C ALA A 77 19.79 2.91 -2.95
N ASP A 78 19.88 1.57 -3.01
CA ASP A 78 21.06 0.78 -2.60
C ASP A 78 21.54 1.18 -1.19
N ILE A 79 20.59 1.43 -0.28
CA ILE A 79 20.87 1.83 1.09
C ILE A 79 21.04 0.57 1.93
N ASP A 80 22.25 0.36 2.44
CA ASP A 80 22.50 -0.70 3.42
C ASP A 80 21.52 -0.59 4.59
N ALA A 81 20.94 -1.73 4.99
CA ALA A 81 20.01 -1.83 6.11
C ALA A 81 20.58 -1.24 7.42
N ASN A 82 21.91 -1.19 7.56
CA ASN A 82 22.60 -0.62 8.71
C ASN A 82 22.76 0.91 8.66
N LEU A 83 22.47 1.54 7.52
CA LEU A 83 22.56 2.99 7.37
C LEU A 83 21.24 3.63 7.84
N ALA A 84 21.32 4.45 8.89
CA ALA A 84 20.18 5.20 9.39
C ALA A 84 19.81 6.35 8.44
N LYS A 85 19.09 6.05 7.36
CA LYS A 85 18.37 7.05 6.57
C LYS A 85 16.90 7.05 6.99
N ASP A 86 16.40 8.21 7.38
CA ASP A 86 14.97 8.42 7.56
C ASP A 86 14.30 8.45 6.19
N LEU A 87 13.40 7.49 5.96
CA LEU A 87 12.57 7.36 4.75
C LEU A 87 11.08 7.50 5.08
N THR A 88 10.75 8.03 6.25
CA THR A 88 9.36 8.09 6.73
C THR A 88 8.48 8.91 5.78
N GLY A 89 8.99 10.04 5.28
CA GLY A 89 8.27 10.89 4.34
C GLY A 89 8.05 10.24 2.99
N GLU A 90 9.11 9.65 2.42
CA GLU A 90 9.04 8.93 1.13
C GLU A 90 8.16 7.69 1.21
N SER A 91 8.20 6.95 2.32
CA SER A 91 7.34 5.81 2.59
C SER A 91 5.87 6.23 2.68
N GLN A 92 5.57 7.31 3.40
CA GLN A 92 4.22 7.89 3.45
C GLN A 92 3.74 8.33 2.07
N GLN A 93 4.60 8.97 1.28
CA GLN A 93 4.25 9.40 -0.07
C GLN A 93 3.96 8.22 -0.98
N LEU A 94 4.82 7.19 -1.00
CA LEU A 94 4.60 5.99 -1.82
C LEU A 94 3.33 5.25 -1.42
N ALA A 95 3.05 5.17 -0.12
CA ALA A 95 1.80 4.62 0.39
C ALA A 95 0.57 5.45 -0.03
N GLN A 96 0.64 6.78 0.00
CA GLN A 96 -0.44 7.63 -0.50
C GLN A 96 -0.66 7.45 -2.01
N GLU A 97 0.42 7.32 -2.79
CA GLU A 97 0.34 7.00 -4.22
C GLU A 97 -0.33 5.66 -4.46
N ALA A 98 0.01 4.65 -3.65
CA ALA A 98 -0.61 3.33 -3.75
C ALA A 98 -2.11 3.36 -3.40
N ILE A 99 -2.54 4.11 -2.37
CA ILE A 99 -3.97 4.28 -2.06
C ILE A 99 -4.70 5.02 -3.17
N ALA A 100 -4.08 6.06 -3.74
CA ALA A 100 -4.65 6.77 -4.88
C ALA A 100 -4.78 5.84 -6.10
N TYR A 101 -3.81 4.95 -6.32
CA TYR A 101 -3.89 3.93 -7.37
C TYR A 101 -5.05 2.96 -7.09
N LEU A 102 -5.16 2.43 -5.86
CA LEU A 102 -6.24 1.52 -5.44
C LEU A 102 -7.62 2.13 -5.72
N GLY A 103 -7.83 3.40 -5.33
CA GLY A 103 -9.11 4.07 -5.55
C GLY A 103 -9.48 4.27 -7.02
N ASN A 104 -8.51 4.34 -7.92
CA ASN A 104 -8.73 4.45 -9.37
C ASN A 104 -8.85 3.09 -10.08
N HIS A 105 -8.50 2.00 -9.40
CA HIS A 105 -8.41 0.64 -9.96
C HIS A 105 -9.09 -0.39 -9.07
N THR A 106 -10.15 -0.04 -8.33
CA THR A 106 -10.74 -0.91 -7.30
C THR A 106 -11.13 -2.29 -7.84
N GLN A 107 -11.63 -2.35 -9.08
CA GLN A 107 -11.97 -3.60 -9.77
C GLN A 107 -10.78 -4.54 -9.94
N ASP A 108 -9.57 -4.01 -10.14
CA ASP A 108 -8.36 -4.82 -10.26
C ASP A 108 -7.98 -5.52 -8.96
N PHE A 109 -8.53 -5.08 -7.82
CA PHE A 109 -8.20 -5.59 -6.49
C PHE A 109 -9.37 -6.33 -5.81
N ASP A 110 -10.61 -6.16 -6.28
CA ASP A 110 -11.79 -6.91 -5.82
C ASP A 110 -12.02 -8.20 -6.65
N ARG A 111 -10.96 -8.85 -7.15
CA ARG A 111 -11.04 -9.99 -8.10
C ARG A 111 -11.79 -11.23 -7.59
N TRP A 112 -12.02 -11.35 -6.28
CA TRP A 112 -12.86 -12.43 -5.73
C TRP A 112 -14.34 -12.26 -6.02
N GLU A 113 -14.81 -11.08 -6.48
CA GLU A 113 -16.20 -10.90 -6.88
C GLU A 113 -16.55 -11.66 -8.17
N GLU A 114 -15.55 -12.07 -8.96
CA GLU A 114 -15.75 -12.82 -10.20
C GLU A 114 -15.81 -14.36 -10.01
N ALA A 115 -15.62 -14.86 -8.78
CA ALA A 115 -15.55 -16.28 -8.44
C ALA A 115 -16.82 -16.80 -7.76
#